data_AF-A0A7L6N3A8-F1
#
_entry.id   AF-A0A7L6N3A8-F1
#
_cell.length_a   1.000
_cell.length_b   1.000
_cell.length_c   1.000
_cell.angle_alpha   90.00
_cell.angle_beta   90.00
_cell.angle_gamma   90.00
#
_symmetry.space_group_name_H-M   'P 1'
#
loop_
_entity.id
_entity.type
_entity.pdbx_description
1 polymer ?
#
loop_
_entity_poly.entity_id
_entity_poly.type
_entity_poly.pdbx_seq_one_letter_code
_entity_poly.pdbx_strand_id
1 'polypeptide(L)'
;MSKLIKIGLVFLLIGLGIVIAIPLTSNTQVFGMGDENYTLYEQTFKYDDFTDIDFDFDNREVYILESTDNDVHLKYYIHDKDEYSQSMDNNQLSLSISRKWYYNLFSLDIFTNREKYQVHLYIPNISIIESLKIHTSNGKMEMNIDHQFNSISLASSNGDIKVLNIETNTLTLNTSNGDISIKNLLASQEIKIDTSNGKILMDNILSPEITGDTSNGKIEAVNIVSSDISLDTSNGKIYLTVKGIIDDYRVSLSTSNGDKVYNGLKVESGTINSDGGKYISLDSSNGDVEVKFID
;
A
#
# COMPACT_ATOMS: atom_id res chain seq x y z
N MET A 1 -41.27 -6.53 14.18
CA MET A 1 -42.00 -5.58 13.31
C MET A 1 -42.98 -6.32 12.43
N SER A 2 -44.22 -5.86 12.34
CA SER A 2 -45.22 -6.43 11.41
C SER A 2 -44.74 -6.24 9.97
N LYS A 3 -45.11 -7.15 9.05
CA LYS A 3 -44.75 -7.06 7.62
C LYS A 3 -45.10 -5.70 7.01
N LEU A 4 -46.16 -5.05 7.51
CA LEU A 4 -46.59 -3.71 7.09
C LEU A 4 -45.61 -2.59 7.48
N ILE A 5 -44.97 -2.68 8.66
CA ILE A 5 -43.97 -1.68 9.09
C ILE A 5 -42.71 -1.78 8.22
N LYS A 6 -42.31 -3.00 7.83
CA LYS A 6 -41.16 -3.21 6.93
C LYS A 6 -41.43 -2.67 5.52
N ILE A 7 -42.63 -2.89 4.98
CA ILE A 7 -43.03 -2.37 3.66
C ILE A 7 -43.13 -0.83 3.68
N GLY A 8 -43.68 -0.25 4.75
CA GLY A 8 -43.76 1.20 4.90
C GLY A 8 -42.39 1.89 4.95
N LEU A 9 -41.40 1.26 5.61
CA LEU A 9 -40.02 1.78 5.67
C LEU A 9 -39.32 1.75 4.30
N VAL A 10 -39.58 0.71 3.49
CA VAL A 10 -39.04 0.60 2.13
C VAL A 10 -39.60 1.71 1.23
N PHE A 11 -40.91 1.99 1.28
CA PHE A 11 -41.50 3.07 0.49
C PHE A 11 -41.08 4.47 0.96
N LEU A 12 -40.82 4.66 2.26
CA LEU A 12 -40.26 5.91 2.80
C LEU A 12 -38.84 6.17 2.25
N LEU A 13 -38.01 5.14 2.13
CA LEU A 13 -36.64 5.24 1.61
C LEU A 13 -36.60 5.47 0.09
N ILE A 14 -37.51 4.86 -0.67
CA ILE A 14 -37.67 5.11 -2.12
C ILE A 14 -38.08 6.56 -2.40
N GLY A 15 -38.90 7.17 -1.52
CA GLY A 15 -39.28 8.58 -1.61
C GLY A 15 -38.14 9.58 -1.34
N LEU A 16 -37.02 9.12 -0.76
CA LEU A 16 -35.82 9.92 -0.45
C LEU A 16 -34.69 9.75 -1.47
N GLY A 17 -34.91 9.04 -2.58
CA GLY A 17 -33.89 8.83 -3.63
C GLY A 17 -32.84 7.76 -3.30
N ILE A 18 -33.09 6.91 -2.29
CA ILE A 18 -32.18 5.81 -1.94
C ILE A 18 -32.54 4.60 -2.82
N VAL A 19 -31.76 4.38 -3.89
CA VAL A 19 -31.84 3.15 -4.69
C VAL A 19 -30.89 2.12 -4.09
N ILE A 20 -31.47 1.03 -3.60
CA ILE A 20 -30.75 -0.13 -3.05
C ILE A 20 -30.58 -1.15 -4.17
N ALA A 21 -29.34 -1.42 -4.58
CA ALA A 21 -29.00 -2.58 -5.42
C ALA A 21 -28.34 -3.65 -4.52
N ILE A 22 -29.03 -4.78 -4.32
CA ILE A 22 -28.55 -5.94 -3.56
C ILE A 22 -28.33 -7.10 -4.53
N PRO A 23 -27.14 -7.73 -4.59
CA PRO A 23 -27.00 -9.11 -5.04
C PRO A 23 -27.52 -10.05 -3.95
N LEU A 24 -28.37 -11.01 -4.34
CA LEU A 24 -29.21 -11.85 -3.47
C LEU A 24 -28.48 -12.92 -2.61
N THR A 25 -27.17 -12.85 -2.37
CA THR A 25 -26.43 -14.00 -1.80
C THR A 25 -25.34 -13.72 -0.76
N SER A 26 -25.25 -12.56 -0.13
CA SER A 26 -24.40 -12.40 1.07
C SER A 26 -25.00 -11.40 2.06
N ASN A 27 -24.70 -11.59 3.34
CA ASN A 27 -25.36 -10.95 4.49
C ASN A 27 -24.92 -9.49 4.72
N THR A 28 -24.59 -8.74 3.66
CA THR A 28 -24.05 -7.39 3.73
C THR A 28 -25.17 -6.36 3.88
N GLN A 29 -25.12 -5.57 4.96
CA GLN A 29 -25.96 -4.39 5.09
C GLN A 29 -25.30 -3.25 4.30
N VAL A 30 -25.75 -3.03 3.07
CA VAL A 30 -25.32 -1.91 2.22
C VAL A 30 -26.30 -0.75 2.42
N PHE A 31 -25.81 0.38 2.95
CA PHE A 31 -26.60 1.62 3.07
C PHE A 31 -25.89 2.75 2.32
N GLY A 32 -26.64 3.54 1.56
CA GLY A 32 -26.09 4.69 0.84
C GLY A 32 -26.93 5.94 0.91
N MET A 33 -26.26 7.09 0.95
CA MET A 33 -26.85 8.44 1.01
C MET A 33 -26.23 9.30 -0.11
N GLY A 34 -27.08 10.02 -0.85
CA GLY A 34 -26.69 10.79 -2.04
C GLY A 34 -26.45 12.28 -1.78
N ASP A 35 -25.46 12.82 -2.48
CA ASP A 35 -25.30 14.24 -2.87
C ASP A 35 -25.48 14.31 -4.40
N GLU A 36 -25.72 15.47 -5.01
CA GLU A 36 -26.28 15.63 -6.39
C GLU A 36 -25.63 14.78 -7.50
N ASN A 37 -24.40 14.27 -7.35
CA ASN A 37 -23.75 13.34 -8.28
C ASN A 37 -22.96 12.20 -7.62
N TYR A 38 -23.02 12.04 -6.30
CA TYR A 38 -22.22 11.07 -5.55
C TYR A 38 -23.08 10.29 -4.57
N THR A 39 -22.94 8.98 -4.58
CA THR A 39 -23.56 8.08 -3.60
C THR A 39 -22.49 7.57 -2.64
N LEU A 40 -22.66 7.81 -1.34
CA LEU A 40 -21.87 7.17 -0.29
C LEU A 40 -22.30 5.71 -0.15
N TYR A 41 -21.33 4.79 -0.04
CA TYR A 41 -21.55 3.40 0.32
C TYR A 41 -20.83 3.11 1.63
N GLU A 42 -21.57 2.58 2.60
CA GLU A 42 -21.03 2.03 3.85
C GLU A 42 -21.46 0.56 3.94
N GLN A 43 -20.48 -0.33 4.04
CA GLN A 43 -20.67 -1.77 4.12
C GLN A 43 -19.96 -2.33 5.33
N THR A 44 -20.54 -3.38 5.91
CA THR A 44 -19.98 -4.12 7.04
C THR A 44 -19.97 -5.60 6.72
N PHE A 45 -18.84 -6.25 7.00
CA PHE A 45 -18.60 -7.67 6.80
C PHE A 45 -18.09 -8.29 8.11
N LYS A 46 -18.31 -9.59 8.31
CA LYS A 46 -17.71 -10.30 9.44
C LYS A 46 -16.22 -10.50 9.20
N TYR A 47 -15.47 -10.51 10.30
CA TYR A 47 -14.01 -10.71 10.30
C TYR A 47 -13.56 -12.03 9.67
N ASP A 48 -14.48 -12.98 9.50
CA ASP A 48 -14.28 -14.32 8.93
C ASP A 48 -15.04 -14.57 7.61
N ASP A 49 -15.63 -13.54 6.99
CA ASP A 49 -16.39 -13.69 5.74
C ASP A 49 -15.48 -14.03 4.52
N PHE A 50 -14.22 -13.60 4.54
CA PHE A 50 -13.26 -13.77 3.45
C PHE A 50 -11.82 -13.69 3.95
N THR A 51 -10.89 -14.23 3.17
CA THR A 51 -9.45 -14.26 3.45
C THR A 51 -8.65 -13.31 2.56
N ASP A 52 -9.22 -12.88 1.43
CA ASP A 52 -8.52 -12.12 0.41
C ASP A 52 -9.28 -10.83 0.05
N ILE A 53 -8.53 -9.76 -0.19
CA ILE A 53 -9.04 -8.48 -0.71
C ILE A 53 -8.31 -8.14 -2.00
N ASP A 54 -9.05 -7.89 -3.09
CA ASP A 54 -8.49 -7.40 -4.36
C ASP A 54 -9.25 -6.19 -4.88
N PHE A 55 -8.67 -5.00 -4.70
CA PHE A 55 -9.27 -3.72 -5.05
C PHE A 55 -8.53 -3.02 -6.19
N ASP A 56 -9.27 -2.51 -7.16
CA ASP A 56 -8.73 -1.78 -8.31
C ASP A 56 -9.46 -0.45 -8.54
N PHE A 57 -8.75 0.66 -8.37
CA PHE A 57 -9.34 1.98 -8.32
C PHE A 57 -8.70 3.00 -9.27
N ASP A 58 -9.52 3.74 -10.00
CA ASP A 58 -9.06 4.95 -10.68
C ASP A 58 -9.18 6.17 -9.75
N ASN A 59 -8.05 6.86 -9.53
CA ASN A 59 -7.96 8.12 -8.79
C ASN A 59 -8.37 8.08 -7.31
N ARG A 60 -8.51 6.91 -6.68
CA ARG A 60 -8.99 6.83 -5.29
C ARG A 60 -7.85 6.87 -4.29
N GLU A 61 -7.97 7.71 -3.27
CA GLU A 61 -7.09 7.67 -2.10
C GLU A 61 -7.58 6.54 -1.18
N VAL A 62 -6.69 5.63 -0.79
CA VAL A 62 -7.06 4.48 0.03
C VAL A 62 -6.43 4.58 1.41
N TYR A 63 -7.26 4.44 2.44
CA TYR A 63 -6.86 4.43 3.84
C TYR A 63 -7.23 3.08 4.44
N ILE A 64 -6.23 2.33 4.88
CA ILE A 64 -6.37 1.03 5.53
C ILE A 64 -6.04 1.23 7.01
N LEU A 65 -7.06 1.05 7.87
CA LEU A 65 -7.02 1.43 9.27
C LEU A 65 -7.53 0.28 10.15
N GLU A 66 -7.19 0.32 11.43
CA GLU A 66 -7.76 -0.61 12.41
C GLU A 66 -9.26 -0.34 12.62
N SER A 67 -10.06 -1.40 12.66
CA SER A 67 -11.48 -1.32 13.02
C SER A 67 -11.67 -1.11 14.52
N THR A 68 -12.68 -0.34 14.89
CA THR A 68 -13.04 -0.10 16.30
C THR A 68 -13.92 -1.19 16.91
N ASP A 69 -14.40 -2.12 16.08
CA ASP A 69 -15.16 -3.28 16.50
C ASP A 69 -14.62 -4.56 15.85
N ASN A 70 -15.37 -5.66 15.94
CA ASN A 70 -14.95 -6.97 15.44
C ASN A 70 -15.36 -7.21 13.97
N ASP A 71 -15.83 -6.20 13.27
CA ASP A 71 -16.29 -6.31 11.89
C ASP A 71 -15.33 -5.53 10.97
N VAL A 72 -15.29 -5.93 9.70
CA VAL A 72 -14.60 -5.20 8.63
C VAL A 72 -15.56 -4.15 8.09
N HIS A 73 -15.14 -2.88 8.04
CA HIS A 73 -15.94 -1.81 7.45
C HIS A 73 -15.30 -1.26 6.18
N LEU A 74 -16.12 -1.05 5.16
CA LEU A 74 -15.71 -0.47 3.90
C LEU A 74 -16.58 0.73 3.57
N LYS A 75 -15.93 1.89 3.40
CA LYS A 75 -16.58 3.16 3.10
C LYS A 75 -15.98 3.81 1.86
N TYR A 76 -16.80 4.14 0.88
CA TYR A 76 -16.36 4.79 -0.36
C TYR A 76 -17.51 5.54 -1.04
N TYR A 77 -17.18 6.35 -2.04
CA TYR A 77 -18.16 7.05 -2.87
C TYR A 77 -18.11 6.57 -4.31
N ILE A 78 -19.28 6.56 -4.96
CA ILE A 78 -19.45 6.32 -6.38
C ILE A 78 -20.11 7.55 -7.00
N HIS A 79 -19.51 8.08 -8.07
CA HIS A 79 -20.15 9.08 -8.90
C HIS A 79 -21.00 8.39 -9.98
N ASP A 80 -22.08 9.00 -10.42
CA ASP A 80 -22.90 8.56 -11.56
C ASP A 80 -22.15 8.28 -12.89
N LYS A 81 -20.91 8.79 -13.02
CA LYS A 81 -20.04 8.60 -14.19
C LYS A 81 -19.00 7.50 -13.99
N ASP A 82 -18.92 6.92 -12.80
CA ASP A 82 -18.00 5.84 -12.50
C ASP A 82 -18.57 4.50 -12.99
N GLU A 83 -17.69 3.65 -13.50
CA GLU A 83 -17.97 2.24 -13.70
C GLU A 83 -17.58 1.50 -12.41
N TYR A 84 -18.53 0.74 -11.86
CA TYR A 84 -18.43 0.12 -10.56
C TYR A 84 -18.79 -1.37 -10.65
N SER A 85 -17.96 -2.21 -10.05
CA SER A 85 -18.27 -3.63 -9.83
C SER A 85 -17.76 -4.08 -8.46
N GLN A 86 -18.52 -4.94 -7.80
CA GLN A 86 -18.14 -5.56 -6.54
C GLN A 86 -18.62 -7.02 -6.55
N SER A 87 -17.79 -7.94 -6.07
CA SER A 87 -18.18 -9.33 -5.88
C SER A 87 -17.50 -9.95 -4.66
N MET A 88 -18.04 -11.07 -4.21
CA MET A 88 -17.50 -11.89 -3.14
C MET A 88 -17.53 -13.33 -3.62
N ASP A 89 -16.40 -13.80 -4.15
CA ASP A 89 -16.28 -15.11 -4.77
C ASP A 89 -15.00 -15.79 -4.26
N ASN A 90 -15.03 -17.10 -4.02
CA ASN A 90 -13.84 -17.88 -3.62
C ASN A 90 -13.06 -17.28 -2.41
N ASN A 91 -13.75 -16.83 -1.36
CA ASN A 91 -13.16 -16.16 -0.19
C ASN A 91 -12.41 -14.86 -0.49
N GLN A 92 -12.68 -14.22 -1.63
CA GLN A 92 -12.11 -12.93 -2.01
C GLN A 92 -13.20 -11.87 -2.14
N LEU A 93 -12.98 -10.73 -1.48
CA LEU A 93 -13.74 -9.50 -1.70
C LEU A 93 -13.06 -8.70 -2.80
N SER A 94 -13.76 -8.54 -3.93
CA SER A 94 -13.28 -7.74 -5.06
C SER A 94 -14.11 -6.47 -5.21
N LEU A 95 -13.43 -5.34 -5.47
CA LEU A 95 -14.07 -4.06 -5.74
C LEU A 95 -13.28 -3.31 -6.81
N SER A 96 -13.96 -2.92 -7.89
CA SER A 96 -13.40 -2.08 -8.93
C SER A 96 -14.20 -0.80 -9.10
N ILE A 97 -13.51 0.34 -9.14
CA ILE A 97 -14.08 1.65 -9.44
C ILE A 97 -13.20 2.31 -10.49
N SER A 98 -13.73 2.53 -11.69
CA SER A 98 -12.98 3.16 -12.78
C SER A 98 -13.78 4.29 -13.43
N ARG A 99 -13.08 5.18 -14.15
CA ARG A 99 -13.72 6.24 -14.92
C ARG A 99 -13.18 6.25 -16.34
N LYS A 100 -14.09 6.29 -17.31
CA LYS A 100 -13.68 6.43 -18.71
C LYS A 100 -13.01 7.78 -18.94
N TRP A 101 -11.81 7.74 -19.53
CA TRP A 101 -10.93 8.88 -19.74
C TRP A 101 -11.60 10.07 -20.45
N TYR A 102 -12.53 9.83 -21.37
CA TYR A 102 -13.22 10.89 -22.11
C TYR A 102 -14.20 11.70 -21.26
N TYR A 103 -14.62 11.22 -20.08
CA TYR A 103 -15.38 12.04 -19.14
C TYR A 103 -14.53 13.16 -18.53
N ASN A 104 -13.21 13.01 -18.52
CA ASN A 104 -12.26 14.01 -18.02
C ASN A 104 -11.81 15.01 -19.10
N LEU A 105 -12.11 14.78 -20.38
CA LEU A 105 -11.71 15.66 -21.50
C LEU A 105 -12.61 16.89 -21.69
N PHE A 106 -13.82 16.86 -21.15
CA PHE A 106 -14.83 17.91 -21.34
C PHE A 106 -15.32 18.54 -20.03
N SER A 107 -14.74 18.15 -18.89
CA SER A 107 -15.08 18.70 -17.58
C SER A 107 -14.09 19.80 -17.18
N LEU A 108 -14.54 21.05 -17.19
CA LEU A 108 -13.86 22.21 -16.58
C LEU A 108 -14.04 22.26 -15.05
N ASP A 109 -14.41 21.14 -14.42
CA ASP A 109 -14.66 21.05 -12.98
C ASP A 109 -13.34 20.96 -12.21
N ILE A 110 -12.73 22.12 -12.00
CA ILE A 110 -11.43 22.34 -11.34
C ILE A 110 -11.53 22.22 -9.80
N PHE A 111 -12.69 21.85 -9.24
CA PHE A 111 -12.91 21.74 -7.80
C PHE A 111 -13.67 20.47 -7.43
N THR A 112 -13.05 19.31 -7.61
CA THR A 112 -13.58 18.05 -7.07
C THR A 112 -13.32 17.97 -5.57
N ASN A 113 -14.35 17.64 -4.79
CA ASN A 113 -14.20 17.41 -3.35
C ASN A 113 -13.37 16.12 -3.13
N ARG A 114 -12.16 16.28 -2.58
CA ARG A 114 -11.20 15.18 -2.36
C ARG A 114 -11.77 14.06 -1.49
N GLU A 115 -12.66 14.38 -0.54
CA GLU A 115 -13.31 13.39 0.32
C GLU A 115 -14.12 12.36 -0.48
N LYS A 116 -14.67 12.77 -1.63
CA LYS A 116 -15.45 11.88 -2.52
C LYS A 116 -14.60 10.91 -3.32
N TYR A 117 -13.27 11.01 -3.22
CA TYR A 117 -12.32 10.08 -3.84
C TYR A 117 -11.65 9.18 -2.80
N GLN A 118 -12.05 9.26 -1.54
CA GLN A 118 -11.48 8.41 -0.49
C GLN A 118 -12.20 7.07 -0.39
N VAL A 119 -11.42 6.02 -0.20
CA VAL A 119 -11.84 4.68 0.19
C VAL A 119 -11.23 4.40 1.55
N HIS A 120 -12.06 4.11 2.54
CA HIS A 120 -11.63 3.74 3.89
C HIS A 120 -11.96 2.27 4.12
N LEU A 121 -10.94 1.46 4.38
CA LEU A 121 -11.03 0.05 4.72
C LEU A 121 -10.58 -0.11 6.17
N TYR A 122 -11.52 -0.46 7.05
CA TYR A 122 -11.25 -0.73 8.45
C TYR A 122 -11.23 -2.24 8.67
N ILE A 123 -10.09 -2.78 9.11
CA ILE A 123 -9.92 -4.21 9.37
C ILE A 123 -9.68 -4.40 10.87
N PRO A 124 -10.40 -5.33 11.54
CA PRO A 124 -10.11 -5.67 12.93
C PRO A 124 -8.88 -6.57 13.01
N ASN A 125 -8.08 -6.44 14.07
CA ASN A 125 -6.90 -7.28 14.31
C ASN A 125 -7.21 -8.78 14.45
N ILE A 126 -8.47 -9.14 14.74
CA ILE A 126 -8.93 -10.53 14.84
C ILE A 126 -9.28 -11.15 13.49
N SER A 127 -9.20 -10.40 12.38
CA SER A 127 -9.66 -10.90 11.09
C SER A 127 -8.87 -12.11 10.61
N ILE A 128 -9.45 -12.89 9.69
CA ILE A 128 -8.75 -14.00 9.03
C ILE A 128 -8.12 -13.55 7.70
N ILE A 129 -8.06 -12.24 7.42
CA ILE A 129 -7.57 -11.74 6.14
C ILE A 129 -6.08 -12.04 6.02
N GLU A 130 -5.72 -12.82 5.01
CA GLU A 130 -4.36 -13.25 4.73
C GLU A 130 -3.72 -12.42 3.61
N SER A 131 -4.51 -11.96 2.64
CA SER A 131 -4.00 -11.28 1.45
C SER A 131 -4.70 -9.95 1.19
N LEU A 132 -3.89 -8.91 0.97
CA LEU A 132 -4.35 -7.58 0.62
C LEU A 132 -3.69 -7.11 -0.66
N LYS A 133 -4.47 -6.99 -1.74
CA LYS A 133 -4.05 -6.44 -3.02
C LYS A 133 -4.86 -5.21 -3.37
N ILE A 134 -4.20 -4.06 -3.51
CA ILE A 134 -4.85 -2.80 -3.87
C ILE A 134 -4.04 -2.10 -4.95
N HIS A 135 -4.71 -1.73 -6.03
CA HIS A 135 -4.17 -0.90 -7.09
C HIS A 135 -4.93 0.42 -7.18
N THR A 136 -4.22 1.54 -7.36
CA THR A 136 -4.86 2.78 -7.81
C THR A 136 -4.02 3.65 -8.74
N SER A 137 -4.62 4.26 -9.77
CA SER A 137 -3.87 5.10 -10.72
C SER A 137 -3.20 6.32 -10.07
N ASN A 138 -3.95 7.16 -9.35
CA ASN A 138 -3.48 8.48 -8.92
C ASN A 138 -3.58 8.77 -7.42
N GLY A 139 -4.38 8.02 -6.67
CA GLY A 139 -4.55 8.29 -5.26
C GLY A 139 -3.42 7.72 -4.42
N LYS A 140 -3.11 8.39 -3.31
CA LYS A 140 -2.18 7.85 -2.31
C LYS A 140 -2.79 6.65 -1.58
N MET A 141 -1.93 5.81 -1.02
CA MET A 141 -2.35 4.72 -0.13
C MET A 141 -1.66 4.86 1.22
N GLU A 142 -2.44 4.84 2.29
CA GLU A 142 -1.93 4.86 3.67
C GLU A 142 -2.45 3.63 4.42
N MET A 143 -1.54 2.86 4.98
CA MET A 143 -1.83 1.67 5.77
C MET A 143 -1.21 1.80 7.15
N ASN A 144 -2.03 1.69 8.19
CA ASN A 144 -1.58 1.68 9.58
C ASN A 144 -2.55 0.81 10.41
N ILE A 145 -2.19 -0.46 10.57
CA ILE A 145 -3.03 -1.45 11.23
C ILE A 145 -2.16 -2.52 11.89
N ASP A 146 -2.52 -2.91 13.11
CA ASP A 146 -1.94 -4.07 13.81
C ASP A 146 -2.66 -5.35 13.35
N HIS A 147 -2.26 -5.90 12.21
CA HIS A 147 -2.79 -7.14 11.64
C HIS A 147 -1.70 -7.90 10.90
N GLN A 148 -1.63 -9.22 11.09
CA GLN A 148 -0.66 -10.08 10.42
C GLN A 148 -1.20 -10.59 9.07
N PHE A 149 -0.52 -10.25 7.98
CA PHE A 149 -0.86 -10.73 6.64
C PHE A 149 0.09 -11.86 6.19
N ASN A 150 -0.38 -12.69 5.25
CA ASN A 150 0.52 -13.53 4.46
C ASN A 150 1.17 -12.70 3.35
N SER A 151 0.40 -11.86 2.65
CA SER A 151 0.92 -11.04 1.57
C SER A 151 0.22 -9.70 1.45
N ILE A 152 0.99 -8.64 1.21
CA ILE A 152 0.48 -7.30 0.92
C ILE A 152 1.06 -6.83 -0.42
N SER A 153 0.20 -6.41 -1.35
CA SER A 153 0.58 -5.81 -2.63
C SER A 153 -0.15 -4.48 -2.82
N LEU A 154 0.57 -3.37 -2.75
CA LEU A 154 0.03 -2.03 -2.98
C LEU A 154 0.70 -1.42 -4.20
N ALA A 155 -0.09 -1.06 -5.21
CA ALA A 155 0.40 -0.46 -6.45
C ALA A 155 -0.28 0.86 -6.78
N SER A 156 0.50 1.86 -7.21
CA SER A 156 -0.02 3.07 -7.83
C SER A 156 0.71 3.45 -9.11
N SER A 157 0.14 4.35 -9.94
CA SER A 157 0.94 5.01 -10.98
C SER A 157 1.56 6.29 -10.45
N ASN A 158 0.81 7.10 -9.69
CA ASN A 158 1.24 8.44 -9.28
C ASN A 158 1.13 8.71 -7.77
N GLY A 159 0.40 7.91 -7.03
CA GLY A 159 0.19 8.11 -5.60
C GLY A 159 1.38 7.66 -4.76
N ASP A 160 1.59 8.38 -3.65
CA ASP A 160 2.50 7.98 -2.58
C ASP A 160 1.95 6.74 -1.86
N ILE A 161 2.84 5.89 -1.37
CA ILE A 161 2.48 4.70 -0.58
C ILE A 161 3.14 4.79 0.78
N LYS A 162 2.34 4.77 1.85
CA LYS A 162 2.81 4.85 3.23
C LYS A 162 2.31 3.65 4.03
N VAL A 163 3.22 2.88 4.60
CA VAL A 163 2.93 1.68 5.37
C VAL A 163 3.55 1.81 6.76
N LEU A 164 2.76 1.62 7.82
CA LEU A 164 3.21 1.71 9.20
C LEU A 164 2.72 0.53 10.04
N ASN A 165 3.59 0.04 10.93
CA ASN A 165 3.27 -0.93 11.98
C ASN A 165 2.66 -2.24 11.44
N ILE A 166 3.33 -2.87 10.46
CA ILE A 166 2.84 -4.06 9.77
C ILE A 166 3.66 -5.30 10.10
N GLU A 167 2.96 -6.43 10.26
CA GLU A 167 3.55 -7.76 10.19
C GLU A 167 3.03 -8.50 8.95
N THR A 168 3.93 -9.05 8.13
CA THR A 168 3.56 -9.81 6.94
C THR A 168 4.56 -10.94 6.65
N ASN A 169 4.25 -11.88 5.75
CA ASN A 169 5.31 -12.72 5.18
C ASN A 169 5.99 -12.01 4.01
N THR A 170 5.20 -11.50 3.07
CA THR A 170 5.70 -10.78 1.90
C THR A 170 5.07 -9.39 1.76
N LEU A 171 5.87 -8.42 1.33
CA LEU A 171 5.43 -7.07 1.03
C LEU A 171 5.91 -6.66 -0.36
N THR A 172 5.00 -6.15 -1.19
CA THR A 172 5.32 -5.61 -2.51
C THR A 172 4.68 -4.25 -2.71
N LEU A 173 5.49 -3.20 -2.83
CA LEU A 173 5.03 -1.82 -3.01
C LEU A 173 5.54 -1.26 -4.34
N ASN A 174 4.65 -0.73 -5.17
CA ASN A 174 5.00 -0.22 -6.50
C ASN A 174 4.37 1.15 -6.76
N THR A 175 5.13 2.13 -7.24
CA THR A 175 4.55 3.35 -7.82
C THR A 175 5.43 3.96 -8.90
N SER A 176 4.91 4.48 -10.00
CA SER A 176 5.80 5.09 -11.01
C SER A 176 6.38 6.43 -10.53
N ASN A 177 5.57 7.25 -9.85
CA ASN A 177 5.95 8.63 -9.53
C ASN A 177 5.89 9.01 -8.05
N GLY A 178 5.15 8.28 -7.21
CA GLY A 178 4.99 8.62 -5.79
C GLY A 178 6.17 8.19 -4.93
N ASP A 179 6.33 8.85 -3.77
CA ASP A 179 7.27 8.41 -2.73
C ASP A 179 6.71 7.15 -2.03
N ILE A 180 7.59 6.22 -1.64
CA ILE A 180 7.25 5.05 -0.83
C ILE A 180 7.90 5.19 0.54
N SER A 181 7.10 5.09 1.61
CA SER A 181 7.58 5.15 3.00
C SER A 181 7.07 3.98 3.83
N ILE A 182 8.00 3.27 4.46
CA ILE A 182 7.72 2.15 5.38
C ILE A 182 8.30 2.48 6.74
N LYS A 183 7.53 2.26 7.81
CA LYS A 183 7.99 2.42 9.18
C LYS A 183 7.49 1.31 10.09
N ASN A 184 8.37 0.74 10.91
CA ASN A 184 8.06 -0.33 11.86
C ASN A 184 7.42 -1.53 11.15
N LEU A 185 8.23 -2.35 10.48
CA LEU A 185 7.73 -3.48 9.71
C LEU A 185 8.50 -4.76 9.99
N LEU A 186 7.77 -5.86 10.17
CA LEU A 186 8.28 -7.20 10.26
C LEU A 186 7.80 -8.01 9.04
N ALA A 187 8.73 -8.44 8.19
CA ALA A 187 8.46 -9.40 7.12
C ALA A 187 9.15 -10.73 7.41
N SER A 188 8.44 -11.84 7.30
CA SER A 188 9.03 -13.17 7.57
C SER A 188 9.78 -13.77 6.37
N GLN A 189 9.60 -13.21 5.16
CA GLN A 189 10.25 -13.68 3.93
C GLN A 189 10.94 -12.54 3.17
N GLU A 190 10.17 -11.65 2.54
CA GLU A 190 10.73 -10.64 1.62
C GLU A 190 9.97 -9.31 1.61
N ILE A 191 10.70 -8.25 1.29
CA ILE A 191 10.17 -6.92 0.98
C ILE A 191 10.69 -6.52 -0.40
N LYS A 192 9.79 -6.14 -1.30
CA LYS A 192 10.09 -5.60 -2.62
C LYS A 192 9.45 -4.23 -2.83
N ILE A 193 10.26 -3.27 -3.26
CA ILE A 193 9.83 -1.87 -3.43
C ILE A 193 10.34 -1.35 -4.76
N ASP A 194 9.44 -0.82 -5.59
CA ASP A 194 9.79 -0.29 -6.91
C ASP A 194 9.17 1.10 -7.14
N THR A 195 10.00 2.08 -7.52
CA THR A 195 9.47 3.33 -8.08
C THR A 195 10.36 4.00 -9.12
N SER A 196 9.82 4.60 -10.18
CA SER A 196 10.69 5.25 -11.18
C SER A 196 11.24 6.59 -10.69
N ASN A 197 10.43 7.41 -9.99
CA ASN A 197 10.81 8.79 -9.67
C ASN A 197 10.78 9.13 -8.18
N GLY A 198 9.99 8.40 -7.38
CA GLY A 198 9.84 8.70 -5.97
C GLY A 198 11.00 8.22 -5.12
N LYS A 199 11.09 8.75 -3.91
CA LYS A 199 12.03 8.31 -2.88
C LYS A 199 11.53 7.03 -2.25
N ILE A 200 12.46 6.20 -1.80
CA ILE A 200 12.18 5.06 -0.93
C ILE A 200 12.73 5.37 0.46
N LEU A 201 11.83 5.40 1.45
CA LEU A 201 12.17 5.66 2.85
C LEU A 201 11.78 4.44 3.69
N MET A 202 12.75 3.83 4.37
CA MET A 202 12.55 2.68 5.24
C MET A 202 13.11 3.00 6.63
N ASP A 203 12.31 2.83 7.68
CA ASP A 203 12.74 3.02 9.08
C ASP A 203 12.27 1.86 9.95
N ASN A 204 13.22 1.21 10.63
CA ASN A 204 12.97 0.13 11.59
C ASN A 204 12.26 -1.07 10.93
N ILE A 205 13.02 -1.78 10.09
CA ILE A 205 12.55 -2.91 9.29
C ILE A 205 13.32 -4.18 9.65
N LEU A 206 12.61 -5.28 9.83
CA LEU A 206 13.17 -6.63 9.98
C LEU A 206 12.61 -7.53 8.88
N SER A 207 13.48 -8.04 8.00
CA SER A 207 13.13 -8.96 6.92
C SER A 207 14.34 -9.81 6.54
N PRO A 208 14.20 -11.10 6.18
CA PRO A 208 15.32 -11.87 5.62
C PRO A 208 15.89 -11.27 4.33
N GLU A 209 15.01 -10.77 3.45
CA GLU A 209 15.35 -10.20 2.14
C GLU A 209 14.68 -8.83 1.94
N ILE A 210 15.44 -7.86 1.42
CA ILE A 210 14.95 -6.52 1.08
C ILE A 210 15.52 -6.10 -0.27
N THR A 211 14.62 -5.84 -1.22
CA THR A 211 14.95 -5.27 -2.53
C THR A 211 14.23 -3.93 -2.70
N GLY A 212 14.96 -2.89 -3.11
CA GLY A 212 14.42 -1.54 -3.31
C GLY A 212 15.05 -0.83 -4.49
N ASP A 213 14.24 -0.48 -5.49
CA ASP A 213 14.71 0.05 -6.77
C ASP A 213 14.07 1.39 -7.10
N THR A 214 14.88 2.38 -7.49
CA THR A 214 14.36 3.58 -8.14
C THR A 214 15.25 4.22 -9.18
N SER A 215 14.71 4.70 -10.30
CA SER A 215 15.56 5.35 -11.31
C SER A 215 16.10 6.70 -10.85
N ASN A 216 15.30 7.51 -10.14
CA ASN A 216 15.65 8.90 -9.84
C ASN A 216 15.63 9.30 -8.36
N GLY A 217 14.84 8.61 -7.53
CA GLY A 217 14.69 8.99 -6.13
C GLY A 217 15.88 8.58 -5.27
N LYS A 218 16.02 9.22 -4.11
CA LYS A 218 16.94 8.71 -3.08
C LYS A 218 16.35 7.46 -2.43
N ILE A 219 17.23 6.57 -1.98
CA ILE A 219 16.89 5.45 -1.10
C ILE A 219 17.52 5.72 0.26
N GLU A 220 16.70 5.79 1.30
CA GLU A 220 17.15 5.96 2.69
C GLU A 220 16.54 4.85 3.54
N ALA A 221 17.39 3.94 4.02
CA ALA A 221 17.00 2.78 4.79
C ALA A 221 17.72 2.77 6.14
N VAL A 222 17.01 3.08 7.22
CA VAL A 222 17.58 3.22 8.56
C VAL A 222 17.03 2.16 9.51
N ASN A 223 17.85 1.75 10.48
CA ASN A 223 17.51 0.72 11.46
C ASN A 223 17.10 -0.62 10.83
N ILE A 224 17.84 -1.10 9.83
CA ILE A 224 17.51 -2.31 9.08
C ILE A 224 18.16 -3.55 9.71
N VAL A 225 17.39 -4.62 9.89
CA VAL A 225 17.90 -5.97 10.20
C VAL A 225 17.52 -6.88 9.03
N SER A 226 18.52 -7.31 8.26
CA SER A 226 18.32 -8.23 7.14
C SER A 226 19.55 -9.09 6.88
N SER A 227 19.34 -10.24 6.23
CA SER A 227 20.44 -11.10 5.74
C SER A 227 20.77 -10.85 4.28
N ASP A 228 19.84 -10.31 3.49
CA ASP A 228 20.04 -9.93 2.10
C ASP A 228 19.42 -8.56 1.82
N ILE A 229 20.21 -7.62 1.30
CA ILE A 229 19.81 -6.26 1.00
C ILE A 229 20.34 -5.88 -0.38
N SER A 230 19.44 -5.54 -1.31
CA SER A 230 19.77 -4.98 -2.62
C SER A 230 19.03 -3.66 -2.83
N LEU A 231 19.78 -2.56 -2.94
CA LEU A 231 19.22 -1.23 -3.18
C LEU A 231 19.87 -0.62 -4.42
N ASP A 232 19.06 -0.17 -5.39
CA ASP A 232 19.54 0.36 -6.67
C ASP A 232 18.90 1.71 -6.99
N THR A 233 19.72 2.68 -7.41
CA THR A 233 19.20 3.84 -8.12
C THR A 233 20.11 4.44 -9.17
N SER A 234 19.59 4.82 -10.33
CA SER A 234 20.43 5.47 -11.34
C SER A 234 20.94 6.86 -10.90
N ASN A 235 20.10 7.68 -10.24
CA ASN A 235 20.45 9.09 -9.97
C ASN A 235 20.43 9.50 -8.50
N GLY A 236 19.73 8.76 -7.64
CA GLY A 236 19.61 9.10 -6.23
C GLY A 236 20.81 8.69 -5.39
N LYS A 237 20.90 9.21 -4.17
CA LYS A 237 21.81 8.67 -3.17
C LYS A 237 21.19 7.45 -2.50
N ILE A 238 22.03 6.51 -2.08
CA ILE A 238 21.63 5.39 -1.23
C ILE A 238 22.31 5.55 0.13
N TYR A 239 21.51 5.59 1.18
CA TYR A 239 21.98 5.57 2.57
C TYR A 239 21.35 4.42 3.32
N LEU A 240 22.18 3.52 3.84
CA LEU A 240 21.76 2.33 4.58
C LEU A 240 22.39 2.30 5.97
N THR A 241 21.60 2.06 7.02
CA THR A 241 22.12 1.65 8.33
C THR A 241 21.62 0.25 8.71
N VAL A 242 22.55 -0.63 9.09
CA VAL A 242 22.26 -2.03 9.43
C VAL A 242 22.55 -2.29 10.91
N LYS A 243 21.59 -2.91 11.59
CA LYS A 243 21.75 -3.48 12.94
C LYS A 243 22.22 -4.93 12.81
N GLY A 244 23.50 -5.17 13.01
CA GLY A 244 24.08 -6.50 12.84
C GLY A 244 25.60 -6.52 13.01
N ILE A 245 26.16 -7.72 13.10
CA ILE A 245 27.60 -7.93 13.25
C ILE A 245 28.27 -7.67 11.90
N ILE A 246 29.14 -6.67 11.83
CA ILE A 246 29.82 -6.22 10.61
C ILE A 246 30.50 -7.35 9.81
N ASP A 247 31.11 -8.31 10.50
CA ASP A 247 31.84 -9.43 9.90
C ASP A 247 30.93 -10.49 9.26
N ASP A 248 29.63 -10.49 9.58
CA ASP A 248 28.67 -11.39 8.93
C ASP A 248 28.39 -11.01 7.48
N TYR A 249 28.64 -9.77 7.09
CA TYR A 249 28.16 -9.19 5.83
C TYR A 249 29.25 -9.08 4.79
N ARG A 250 28.99 -9.67 3.61
CA ARG A 250 29.66 -9.36 2.36
C ARG A 250 28.99 -8.13 1.74
N VAL A 251 29.76 -7.08 1.51
CA VAL A 251 29.25 -5.77 1.07
C VAL A 251 29.80 -5.39 -0.30
N SER A 252 28.91 -5.00 -1.21
CA SER A 252 29.21 -4.45 -2.52
C SER A 252 28.67 -3.01 -2.59
N LEU A 253 29.56 -2.06 -2.83
CA LEU A 253 29.23 -0.65 -3.03
C LEU A 253 29.63 -0.24 -4.45
N SER A 254 28.67 0.17 -5.26
CA SER A 254 28.88 0.50 -6.67
C SER A 254 28.36 1.90 -6.97
N THR A 255 29.23 2.71 -7.60
CA THR A 255 28.84 3.97 -8.22
C THR A 255 29.89 4.46 -9.21
N SER A 256 29.42 5.15 -10.26
CA SER A 256 30.28 5.70 -11.32
C SER A 256 30.74 7.13 -11.02
N ASN A 257 29.85 7.98 -10.48
CA ASN A 257 30.14 9.40 -10.27
C ASN A 257 30.03 9.85 -8.81
N GLY A 258 29.49 9.02 -7.92
CA GLY A 258 29.38 9.30 -6.49
C GLY A 258 30.49 8.68 -5.65
N ASP A 259 30.42 8.94 -4.35
CA ASP A 259 31.31 8.36 -3.36
C ASP A 259 30.77 7.02 -2.82
N LYS A 260 31.69 6.08 -2.57
CA LYS A 260 31.42 4.83 -1.86
C LYS A 260 31.88 4.99 -0.42
N VAL A 261 30.96 4.87 0.54
CA VAL A 261 31.25 5.10 1.96
C VAL A 261 30.87 3.88 2.77
N TYR A 262 31.84 3.33 3.49
CA TYR A 262 31.68 2.19 4.38
C TYR A 262 32.05 2.61 5.80
N ASN A 263 31.07 2.61 6.71
CA ASN A 263 31.22 3.05 8.11
C ASN A 263 31.88 4.43 8.26
N GLY A 264 31.46 5.38 7.42
CA GLY A 264 31.97 6.76 7.43
C GLY A 264 33.35 6.95 6.80
N LEU A 265 33.96 5.90 6.25
CA LEU A 265 35.21 5.97 5.51
C LEU A 265 34.95 5.78 4.02
N LYS A 266 35.54 6.65 3.20
CA LYS A 266 35.50 6.50 1.74
C LYS A 266 36.34 5.30 1.33
N VAL A 267 35.81 4.48 0.44
CA VAL A 267 36.44 3.23 -0.05
C VAL A 267 36.49 3.20 -1.58
N GLU A 268 37.41 2.40 -2.11
CA GLU A 268 37.46 2.12 -3.55
C GLU A 268 36.45 1.03 -3.93
N SER A 269 36.21 0.87 -5.24
CA SER A 269 35.34 -0.19 -5.77
C SER A 269 35.87 -1.58 -5.40
N GLY A 270 34.96 -2.47 -4.99
CA GLY A 270 35.27 -3.86 -4.68
C GLY A 270 34.29 -4.47 -3.70
N THR A 271 34.46 -5.76 -3.43
CA THR A 271 33.71 -6.46 -2.37
C THR A 271 34.47 -6.35 -1.06
N ILE A 272 33.78 -5.88 -0.02
CA ILE A 272 34.26 -5.80 1.36
C ILE A 272 33.76 -7.05 2.10
N ASN A 273 34.59 -7.61 2.99
CA ASN A 273 34.27 -8.81 3.79
C ASN A 273 33.78 -9.99 2.93
N SER A 274 34.62 -10.46 2.00
CA SER A 274 34.27 -11.50 1.03
C SER A 274 33.77 -12.81 1.65
N ASP A 275 34.12 -13.10 2.90
CA ASP A 275 33.73 -14.35 3.58
C ASP A 275 32.40 -14.24 4.33
N GLY A 276 31.76 -13.06 4.35
CA GLY A 276 30.46 -12.85 4.98
C GLY A 276 29.36 -13.69 4.33
N GLY A 277 28.48 -14.25 5.16
CA GLY A 277 27.35 -15.08 4.75
C GLY A 277 26.05 -14.30 4.47
N LYS A 278 25.97 -13.05 4.92
CA LYS A 278 24.90 -12.09 4.62
C LYS A 278 25.34 -11.13 3.52
N TYR A 279 24.41 -10.56 2.78
CA TYR A 279 24.70 -9.78 1.57
C TYR A 279 24.14 -8.36 1.66
N ILE A 280 24.95 -7.40 1.22
CA ILE A 280 24.53 -6.01 0.98
C ILE A 280 25.06 -5.60 -0.40
N SER A 281 24.18 -5.15 -1.27
CA SER A 281 24.50 -4.56 -2.56
C SER A 281 23.83 -3.20 -2.68
N LEU A 282 24.63 -2.14 -2.75
CA LEU A 282 24.16 -0.77 -3.00
C LEU A 282 24.74 -0.31 -4.34
N ASP A 283 23.88 0.01 -5.31
CA ASP A 283 24.30 0.50 -6.63
C ASP A 283 23.68 1.86 -6.92
N SER A 284 24.51 2.82 -7.32
CA SER A 284 24.00 3.99 -8.00
C SER A 284 24.87 4.47 -9.14
N SER A 285 24.31 4.87 -10.28
CA SER A 285 25.16 5.43 -11.35
C SER A 285 25.75 6.79 -10.96
N ASN A 286 24.95 7.68 -10.36
CA ASN A 286 25.35 9.08 -10.13
C ASN A 286 25.38 9.52 -8.66
N GLY A 287 24.68 8.83 -7.77
CA GLY A 287 24.65 9.18 -6.36
C GLY A 287 25.74 8.49 -5.54
N ASP A 288 25.93 9.03 -4.34
CA ASP A 288 26.74 8.39 -3.30
C ASP A 288 26.02 7.14 -2.80
N VAL A 289 26.79 6.09 -2.48
CA VAL A 289 26.30 4.89 -1.82
C VAL A 289 27.01 4.74 -0.48
N GLU A 290 26.23 4.71 0.59
CA GLU A 290 26.74 4.66 1.96
C GLU A 290 26.07 3.55 2.77
N VAL A 291 26.89 2.76 3.45
CA VAL A 291 26.43 1.81 4.47
C VAL A 291 27.13 2.06 5.81
N LYS A 292 26.35 2.01 6.88
CA LYS A 292 26.83 2.13 8.27
C LYS A 292 26.25 1.02 9.14
N PHE A 293 27.10 0.33 9.89
CA PHE A 293 26.68 -0.61 10.92
C PHE A 293 26.43 0.13 12.23
N ILE A 294 25.38 -0.24 12.92
CA ILE A 294 24.95 0.32 14.20
C ILE A 294 24.63 -0.80 15.19
N ASP A 295 24.69 -0.46 16.48
CA ASP A 295 24.39 -1.36 17.59
C ASP A 295 22.88 -1.69 17.70
#